data_AF-A0A847HBX6-F1
#
_entry.id   AF-A0A847HBX6-F1
#
_cell.length_a   1.000
_cell.length_b   1.000
_cell.length_c   1.000
_cell.angle_alpha   90.00
_cell.angle_beta   90.00
_cell.angle_gamma   90.00
#
_symmetry.space_group_name_H-M   'P 1'
#
loop_
_entity.id
_entity.type
_entity.pdbx_description
1 polymer ?
#
loop_
_entity_poly.entity_id
_entity_poly.type
_entity_poly.pdbx_seq_one_letter_code
_entity_poly.pdbx_strand_id
1 'polypeptide(L)' 'AWSPETARLAREHNNAQLIGLGGRMHSEEEAIAIVDAFLDQEWSKAERHQRRIDILADYERTGIPPALPEE' A
#
# COMPACT_ATOMS: atom_id res chain seq x y z
N ALA A 1 7.79 -0.20 -2.90
CA ALA A 1 8.33 0.76 -1.94
C ALA A 1 9.71 1.21 -2.42
N TRP A 2 10.07 2.48 -2.23
CA TRP A 2 11.38 3.02 -2.65
C TRP A 2 12.04 3.88 -1.56
N SER A 3 11.38 4.02 -0.40
CA SER A 3 11.89 4.68 0.79
C SER A 3 11.20 4.07 2.02
N PRO A 4 11.78 4.14 3.23
CA PRO A 4 11.13 3.65 4.45
C PRO A 4 9.75 4.28 4.68
N GLU A 5 9.59 5.57 4.39
CA GLU A 5 8.32 6.27 4.47
C GLU A 5 7.24 5.65 3.55
N THR A 6 7.56 5.44 2.27
CA THR A 6 6.59 4.84 1.34
C THR A 6 6.29 3.38 1.67
N ALA A 7 7.21 2.67 2.32
CA ALA A 7 7.00 1.33 2.84
C ALA A 7 5.98 1.31 3.99
N ARG A 8 6.13 2.23 4.96
CA ARG A 8 5.14 2.40 6.05
C ARG A 8 3.78 2.79 5.49
N LEU A 9 3.72 3.80 4.64
CA LEU A 9 2.46 4.27 4.05
C LEU A 9 1.75 3.16 3.25
N ALA A 10 2.49 2.28 2.58
CA ALA A 10 1.91 1.12 1.88
C ALA A 10 1.18 0.17 2.85
N ARG A 11 1.74 -0.10 4.04
CA ARG A 11 1.05 -0.87 5.09
C ARG A 11 -0.09 -0.08 5.72
N GLU A 12 0.20 1.15 6.17
CA GLU A 12 -0.70 1.97 6.96
C GLU A 12 -1.96 2.41 6.21
N HIS A 13 -1.85 2.76 4.92
CA HIS A 13 -2.95 3.32 4.12
C HIS A 13 -3.52 2.36 3.09
N ASN A 14 -2.71 1.45 2.55
CA ASN A 14 -3.14 0.55 1.49
C ASN A 14 -3.35 -0.89 1.98
N ASN A 15 -2.98 -1.21 3.23
CA ASN A 15 -2.91 -2.57 3.74
C ASN A 15 -2.18 -3.52 2.75
N ALA A 16 -1.18 -3.01 2.04
CA ALA A 16 -0.51 -3.75 0.99
C ALA A 16 0.12 -5.02 1.58
N GLN A 17 -0.23 -6.21 1.05
CA GLN A 17 0.37 -7.47 1.53
C GLN A 17 1.76 -7.70 0.94
N LEU A 18 2.10 -7.00 -0.15
CA LEU A 18 3.39 -7.08 -0.81
C LEU A 18 3.92 -5.68 -1.14
N ILE A 19 5.25 -5.56 -1.22
CA ILE A 19 5.94 -4.45 -1.87
C ILE A 19 6.94 -5.00 -2.88
N GLY A 20 7.03 -4.34 -4.04
CA GLY A 20 8.17 -4.50 -4.94
C GLY A 20 9.30 -3.56 -4.53
N LEU A 21 10.55 -4.03 -4.66
CA LEU A 21 11.77 -3.27 -4.40
C LEU A 21 12.72 -3.37 -5.60
N GLY A 22 13.28 -2.24 -6.03
CA GLY A 22 14.19 -2.20 -7.16
C GLY A 22 15.64 -2.50 -6.74
N GLY A 23 16.16 -3.68 -7.07
CA GLY A 23 17.52 -4.10 -6.65
C GLY A 23 18.69 -3.29 -7.24
N ARG A 24 18.43 -2.37 -8.18
CA ARG A 24 19.44 -1.43 -8.73
C ARG A 24 19.26 0.01 -8.24
N MET A 25 18.29 0.26 -7.36
CA MET A 25 17.86 1.62 -7.00
C MET A 25 18.28 2.02 -5.58
N HIS A 26 18.82 1.10 -4.81
CA HIS A 26 19.15 1.27 -3.40
C HIS A 26 20.47 0.57 -3.10
N SER A 27 21.22 1.12 -2.15
CA SER A 27 22.22 0.34 -1.42
C SER A 27 21.54 -0.78 -0.62
N GLU A 28 22.33 -1.77 -0.18
CA GLU A 28 21.82 -2.86 0.66
C GLU A 28 21.23 -2.34 1.99
N GLU A 29 21.88 -1.38 2.63
CA GLU A 29 21.42 -0.77 3.88
C GLU A 29 20.07 -0.04 3.71
N GLU A 30 19.92 0.75 2.64
CA GLU A 30 18.65 1.40 2.32
C GLU A 30 17.54 0.38 2.01
N ALA A 31 17.87 -0.70 1.29
CA ALA A 31 16.93 -1.77 0.98
C ALA A 31 16.42 -2.45 2.25
N ILE A 32 17.32 -2.77 3.20
CA ILE A 32 16.96 -3.35 4.50
C ILE A 32 16.05 -2.39 5.28
N ALA A 33 16.41 -1.10 5.36
CA ALA A 33 15.58 -0.11 6.06
C ALA A 33 14.16 0.02 5.46
N ILE A 34 14.01 -0.16 4.14
CA ILE A 34 12.70 -0.20 3.48
C ILE A 34 11.91 -1.46 3.88
N VAL A 35 12.58 -2.62 3.92
CA VAL A 35 11.95 -3.89 4.31
C VAL A 35 11.52 -3.86 5.77
N ASP A 36 12.37 -3.42 6.69
CA ASP A 36 12.06 -3.31 8.11
C ASP A 36 10.85 -2.39 8.33
N ALA A 37 10.86 -1.21 7.69
CA ALA A 37 9.74 -0.28 7.77
C ALA A 37 8.41 -0.85 7.24
N PHE A 38 8.44 -1.77 6.27
CA PHE A 38 7.24 -2.46 5.79
C PHE A 38 6.78 -3.58 6.71
N LEU A 39 7.70 -4.33 7.33
CA LEU A 39 7.34 -5.44 8.21
C LEU A 39 6.85 -4.96 9.58
N ASP A 40 7.44 -3.90 10.11
CA ASP A 40 7.11 -3.36 11.43
C ASP A 40 5.81 -2.54 11.43
N GLN A 41 5.42 -1.98 10.28
CA GLN A 41 4.25 -1.11 10.21
C GLN A 41 2.95 -1.91 10.18
N GLU A 42 2.11 -1.70 11.19
CA GLU A 42 0.76 -2.24 11.22
C GLU A 42 -0.19 -1.51 10.26
N TRP A 43 -1.20 -2.24 9.79
CA TRP A 43 -2.33 -1.67 9.06
C TRP A 43 -3.18 -0.80 10.00
N SER A 44 -3.45 0.45 9.61
CA SER A 44 -4.16 1.43 10.45
C SER A 44 -5.60 1.05 10.80
N LYS A 45 -6.24 0.20 9.99
CA LYS A 45 -7.68 -0.14 10.07
C LYS A 45 -8.61 1.08 10.01
N ALA A 46 -8.14 2.24 9.56
CA ALA A 46 -8.98 3.43 9.50
C ALA A 46 -10.08 3.27 8.45
N GLU A 47 -11.30 3.63 8.80
CA GLU A 47 -12.51 3.43 7.99
C GLU A 47 -12.36 3.97 6.56
N ARG A 48 -11.79 5.18 6.40
CA ARG A 48 -11.58 5.80 5.08
C ARG A 48 -10.68 4.96 4.16
N HIS A 49 -9.71 4.24 4.74
CA HIS A 49 -8.78 3.44 3.98
C HIS A 49 -9.39 2.08 3.64
N GLN A 50 -10.08 1.44 4.59
CA GLN A 50 -10.84 0.22 4.34
C GLN A 50 -11.90 0.43 3.25
N ARG A 51 -12.68 1.51 3.32
CA ARG A 51 -13.68 1.85 2.30
C ARG A 51 -13.08 1.95 0.89
N ARG A 52 -11.88 2.51 0.75
CA ARG A 52 -11.18 2.61 -0.54
C ARG A 52 -10.71 1.24 -1.05
N ILE A 53 -10.22 0.40 -0.15
CA ILE A 53 -9.83 -0.99 -0.47
C ILE A 53 -11.05 -1.79 -0.92
N ASP A 54 -12.18 -1.65 -0.21
CA ASP A 54 -13.43 -2.36 -0.53
C ASP A 54 -13.98 -1.97 -1.91
N ILE A 55 -13.90 -0.70 -2.29
CA ILE A 55 -14.28 -0.24 -3.64
C ILE A 55 -13.43 -0.95 -4.71
N LEU A 56 -12.12 -1.06 -4.50
CA LEU A 56 -11.23 -1.72 -5.45
C LEU A 56 -11.47 -3.24 -5.50
N ALA A 57 -11.69 -3.87 -4.35
CA ALA A 57 -12.00 -5.30 -4.26
C ALA A 57 -13.34 -5.64 -4.95
N ASP A 58 -14.35 -4.77 -4.83
CA ASP A 58 -15.62 -4.95 -5.53
C ASP A 58 -15.46 -4.80 -7.05
N TYR A 59 -14.64 -3.86 -7.50
CA TYR A 59 -14.25 -3.74 -8.90
C TYR A 59 -13.53 -4.99 -9.41
N GLU A 60 -12.56 -5.54 -8.67
CA GLU A 60 -11.88 -6.79 -9.04
C GLU A 60 -12.85 -7.98 -9.14
N ARG A 61 -13.84 -8.04 -8.24
CA ARG A 61 -14.86 -9.10 -8.22
C ARG A 61 -15.84 -9.02 -9.38
N THR A 62 -16.21 -7.81 -9.82
CA THR A 62 -17.32 -7.60 -10.76
C THR A 62 -16.88 -7.17 -12.15
N GLY A 63 -15.72 -6.52 -12.28
CA GLY A 63 -15.27 -5.83 -13.48
C GLY A 63 -16.05 -4.54 -13.79
N ILE A 64 -16.95 -4.09 -12.90
CA ILE A 64 -17.79 -2.90 -13.11
C ILE A 64 -17.20 -1.72 -12.35
N PRO A 65 -16.77 -0.63 -13.02
CA PRO A 65 -16.19 0.52 -12.33
C PRO A 65 -17.23 1.23 -11.44
N PRO A 66 -16.83 1.74 -10.25
CA PRO A 66 -17.72 2.49 -9.39
C PRO A 66 -18.13 3.82 -10.06
N ALA A 67 -19.30 4.34 -9.69
CA ALA A 67 -19.72 5.67 -10.12
C ALA A 67 -18.74 6.73 -9.56
N LEU A 68 -18.45 7.74 -10.38
CA LEU A 68 -17.67 8.90 -9.94
C LEU A 68 -18.55 9.80 -9.06
N PRO A 69 -17.98 10.48 -8.05
CA PRO A 69 -18.71 11.51 -7.31
C PRO A 69 -19.26 12.60 -8.24
N GLU A 70 -20.42 13.14 -7.91
CA GLU A 70 -20.94 14.35 -8.55
C GLU A 70 -20.06 15.55 -8.18
N GLU A 71 -19.88 16.50 -9.12
CA GLU A 71 -19.07 17.72 -8.94
C GLU A 71 -19.61 18.66 -7.85
#